data_AF-A0A0F9CR60-F1
#
_entry.id   AF-A0A0F9CR60-F1
#
_cell.length_a   1.000
_cell.length_b   1.000
_cell.length_c   1.000
_cell.angle_alpha   90.00
_cell.angle_beta   90.00
_cell.angle_gamma   90.00
#
_symmetry.space_group_name_H-M   'P 1'
#
loop_
_entity.id
_entity.type
_entity.pdbx_description
1 polymer ?
#
loop_
_entity_poly.entity_id
_entity_poly.type
_entity_poly.pdbx_seq_one_letter_code
_entity_poly.pdbx_strand_id
1 'polypeptide(L)'
;MGAALTQLIPINELTPGSVGAIRNQIIGALVRQVSQELSLPEDKLVVRDPRPFADLQMYSAATTDLTVDKWSYDPTTITANAFTTVTGTKTMADQRYVALFGVRDLRMGIGTHTTDMGTDFDSTGTDAVAMLGPIPPAGGMVTFIKINVGGADRVIWDLTSVESYPSNLTGFSPTAVIIPQNASFNIGYYFKTNLADLRATLQLIGVVVEPRGKVISP
;
A
#
# COMPACT_ATOMS: atom_id res chain seq x y z
N MET A 1 18.60 -6.49 15.46
CA MET A 1 19.06 -5.76 14.25
C MET A 1 18.06 -4.65 13.99
N GLY A 2 18.51 -3.42 13.73
CA GLY A 2 17.61 -2.33 13.33
C GLY A 2 17.04 -2.58 11.93
N ALA A 3 15.90 -1.98 11.62
CA ALA A 3 15.30 -2.06 10.28
C ALA A 3 16.23 -1.44 9.24
N ALA A 4 16.31 -2.03 8.05
CA ALA A 4 17.01 -1.41 6.94
C ALA A 4 16.21 -0.21 6.42
N LEU A 5 16.82 0.97 6.39
CA LEU A 5 16.31 2.11 5.63
C LEU A 5 16.58 1.86 4.15
N THR A 6 15.52 1.77 3.35
CA THR A 6 15.61 1.48 1.91
C THR A 6 14.97 2.61 1.14
N GLN A 7 15.77 3.32 0.34
CA GLN A 7 15.26 4.31 -0.59
C GLN A 7 14.56 3.62 -1.75
N LEU A 8 13.32 4.01 -2.04
CA LEU A 8 12.60 3.48 -3.20
C LEU A 8 13.12 4.12 -4.47
N ILE A 9 13.21 3.33 -5.54
CA ILE A 9 13.58 3.80 -6.86
C ILE A 9 12.29 4.31 -7.54
N PRO A 10 12.21 5.61 -7.89
CA PRO A 10 11.06 6.14 -8.61
C PRO A 10 10.87 5.40 -9.94
N ILE A 11 9.62 5.15 -10.33
CA ILE A 11 9.31 4.46 -11.58
C ILE A 11 9.88 5.20 -12.81
N ASN A 12 10.02 6.53 -12.73
CA ASN A 12 10.61 7.37 -13.77
C ASN A 12 12.10 7.10 -14.00
N GLU A 13 12.80 6.52 -13.02
CA GLU A 13 14.21 6.15 -13.10
C GLU A 13 14.40 4.69 -13.52
N LEU A 14 13.32 3.92 -13.61
CA LEU A 14 13.34 2.53 -14.05
C LEU A 14 13.11 2.44 -15.55
N THR A 15 13.87 1.55 -16.21
CA THR A 15 13.59 1.23 -17.61
C THR A 15 12.24 0.51 -17.74
N PRO A 16 11.53 0.61 -18.89
CA PRO A 16 10.23 -0.03 -19.07
C PRO A 16 10.18 -1.54 -18.75
N GLY A 17 11.31 -2.27 -18.85
CA GLY A 17 11.40 -3.69 -18.49
C GLY A 17 11.78 -3.97 -17.03
N SER A 18 12.36 -3.00 -16.30
CA SER A 18 12.89 -3.21 -14.96
C SER A 18 11.81 -3.55 -13.93
N VAL A 19 10.63 -2.91 -14.02
CA VAL A 19 9.51 -3.19 -13.11
C VAL A 19 9.02 -4.63 -13.26
N GLY A 20 8.86 -5.09 -14.51
CA GLY A 20 8.48 -6.47 -14.80
C GLY A 20 9.53 -7.48 -14.32
N ALA A 21 10.82 -7.17 -14.50
CA ALA A 21 11.92 -8.00 -14.02
C ALA A 21 11.91 -8.13 -12.49
N ILE A 22 11.77 -7.01 -11.76
CA ILE A 22 11.67 -7.00 -10.29
C ILE A 22 10.48 -7.86 -9.84
N ARG A 23 9.30 -7.63 -10.41
CA ARG A 23 8.09 -8.40 -10.06
C ARG A 23 8.27 -9.89 -10.31
N ASN A 24 8.79 -10.29 -11.47
CA ASN A 24 8.97 -11.69 -11.83
C ASN A 24 10.02 -12.39 -10.97
N GLN A 25 11.11 -11.70 -10.64
CA GLN A 25 12.14 -12.19 -9.72
C GLN A 25 11.53 -12.47 -8.34
N ILE A 26 10.73 -11.54 -7.82
CA ILE A 26 10.08 -11.66 -6.51
C ILE A 26 9.03 -12.77 -6.52
N ILE A 27 8.21 -12.87 -7.57
CA ILE A 27 7.24 -13.95 -7.73
C ILE A 27 7.96 -15.29 -7.71
N GLY A 28 9.00 -15.47 -8.53
CA GLY A 28 9.74 -16.73 -8.59
C GLY A 28 10.38 -17.11 -7.25
N ALA A 29 10.94 -16.14 -6.53
CA ALA A 29 11.50 -16.36 -5.20
C ALA A 29 10.43 -16.75 -4.17
N LEU A 30 9.30 -16.03 -4.15
CA LEU A 30 8.22 -16.28 -3.20
C LEU A 30 7.52 -17.62 -3.49
N VAL A 31 7.20 -17.92 -4.75
CA VAL A 31 6.57 -19.19 -5.14
C VAL A 31 7.45 -20.38 -4.75
N ARG A 32 8.76 -20.31 -5.01
CA ARG A 32 9.70 -21.35 -4.61
C ARG A 32 9.74 -21.53 -3.10
N GLN A 33 9.79 -20.43 -2.34
CA GLN A 33 9.77 -20.47 -0.87
C GLN A 33 8.48 -21.13 -0.36
N VAL A 34 7.32 -20.70 -0.86
CA VAL A 34 6.02 -21.24 -0.43
C VAL A 34 5.85 -22.71 -0.83
N SER A 35 6.30 -23.09 -2.03
CA SER A 35 6.29 -24.48 -2.50
C SER A 35 7.08 -25.39 -1.56
N GLN A 36 8.26 -24.95 -1.12
CA GLN A 36 9.09 -25.68 -0.17
C GLN A 36 8.45 -25.77 1.22
N GLU A 37 7.98 -24.64 1.77
CA GLU A 37 7.39 -24.60 3.11
C GLU A 37 6.08 -25.38 3.22
N LEU A 38 5.24 -25.35 2.18
CA LEU A 38 3.96 -26.06 2.17
C LEU A 38 4.05 -27.48 1.61
N SER A 39 5.22 -27.90 1.11
CA SER A 39 5.40 -29.17 0.38
C SER A 39 4.38 -29.35 -0.76
N LEU A 40 4.07 -28.26 -1.46
CA LEU A 40 3.14 -28.24 -2.59
C LEU A 40 3.89 -27.95 -3.89
N PRO A 41 3.57 -28.64 -5.00
CA PRO A 41 4.07 -28.28 -6.32
C PRO A 41 3.72 -26.84 -6.71
N GLU A 42 4.61 -26.15 -7.44
CA GLU A 42 4.39 -24.75 -7.85
C GLU A 42 3.10 -24.56 -8.70
N ASP A 43 2.69 -25.57 -9.48
CA ASP A 43 1.45 -25.54 -10.28
C ASP A 43 0.17 -25.57 -9.42
N LYS A 44 0.30 -25.96 -8.14
CA LYS A 44 -0.78 -25.92 -7.15
C LYS A 44 -0.85 -24.61 -6.38
N LEU A 45 0.01 -23.64 -6.69
CA LEU A 45 -0.04 -22.30 -6.12
C LEU A 45 -0.73 -21.33 -7.09
N VAL A 46 -1.32 -20.27 -6.54
CA VAL A 46 -1.85 -19.13 -7.27
C VAL A 46 -1.12 -17.87 -6.84
N VAL A 47 -0.81 -17.00 -7.80
CA VAL A 47 -0.22 -15.69 -7.58
C VAL A 47 -1.26 -14.64 -7.94
N ARG A 48 -1.50 -13.68 -7.05
CA ARG A 48 -2.40 -12.55 -7.29
C ARG A 48 -1.89 -11.28 -6.63
N ASP A 49 -2.51 -10.15 -6.93
CA ASP A 49 -2.21 -8.89 -6.24
C ASP A 49 -2.79 -8.88 -4.81
N PRO A 50 -2.16 -8.15 -3.87
CA PRO A 50 -2.65 -8.00 -2.51
C PRO A 50 -3.93 -7.18 -2.49
N ARG A 51 -4.87 -7.62 -1.67
CA ARG A 51 -6.10 -6.91 -1.33
C ARG A 51 -5.85 -6.07 -0.08
N PRO A 52 -6.13 -4.76 -0.10
CA PRO A 52 -5.83 -3.89 1.03
C PRO A 52 -6.43 -4.39 2.33
N PHE A 53 -7.70 -4.78 2.36
CA PHE A 53 -8.34 -5.22 3.60
C PHE A 53 -8.06 -6.69 3.91
N ALA A 54 -8.42 -7.58 2.97
CA ALA A 54 -8.38 -9.02 3.22
C ALA A 54 -6.97 -9.55 3.51
N ASP A 55 -5.94 -8.99 2.88
CA ASP A 55 -4.55 -9.41 3.09
C ASP A 55 -3.83 -8.51 4.10
N LEU A 56 -3.99 -7.19 4.00
CA LEU A 56 -3.16 -6.24 4.75
C LEU A 56 -3.89 -5.51 5.90
N GLN A 57 -5.21 -5.69 6.07
CA GLN A 57 -6.03 -4.91 7.02
C GLN A 57 -5.85 -3.39 6.87
N MET A 58 -5.66 -2.93 5.65
CA MET A 58 -5.79 -1.53 5.34
C MET A 58 -7.28 -1.21 5.25
N TYR A 59 -7.77 -0.42 6.20
CA TYR A 59 -9.12 0.13 6.22
C TYR A 59 -9.07 1.62 6.54
N SER A 60 -10.14 2.33 6.15
CA SER A 60 -10.38 3.70 6.58
C SER A 60 -11.02 3.68 7.97
N ALA A 61 -10.43 4.35 8.97
CA ALA A 61 -10.97 4.35 10.33
C ALA A 61 -12.35 5.03 10.42
N ALA A 62 -12.72 5.84 9.43
CA ALA A 62 -13.99 6.57 9.39
C ALA A 62 -15.19 5.69 9.00
N THR A 63 -14.97 4.50 8.44
CA THR A 63 -16.06 3.61 8.02
C THR A 63 -15.96 2.30 8.78
N THR A 64 -17.03 1.94 9.51
CA THR A 64 -17.24 0.59 10.06
C THR A 64 -17.40 -0.49 8.97
N ASP A 65 -17.32 -0.10 7.71
CA ASP A 65 -17.37 -0.96 6.56
C ASP A 65 -16.05 -1.70 6.36
N LEU A 66 -15.87 -2.75 7.16
CA LEU A 66 -14.77 -3.71 7.09
C LEU A 66 -14.88 -4.66 5.88
N THR A 67 -15.67 -4.32 4.86
CA THR A 67 -15.87 -5.19 3.70
C THR A 67 -15.32 -4.59 2.41
N VAL A 68 -14.93 -3.31 2.40
CA VAL A 68 -14.47 -2.66 1.17
C VAL A 68 -12.95 -2.58 1.12
N ASP A 69 -12.39 -3.21 0.08
CA ASP A 69 -10.98 -3.11 -0.27
C ASP A 69 -10.66 -1.67 -0.76
N LYS A 70 -10.12 -0.83 0.12
CA LYS A 70 -9.69 0.54 -0.20
C LYS A 70 -8.23 0.78 0.19
N TRP A 71 -7.46 1.34 -0.73
CA TRP A 71 -6.09 1.83 -0.51
C TRP A 71 -6.09 3.25 0.09
N SER A 72 -6.88 3.44 1.15
CA SER A 72 -7.02 4.73 1.85
C SER A 72 -6.97 4.52 3.35
N TYR A 73 -6.15 5.31 4.02
CA TYR A 73 -6.08 5.39 5.47
C TYR A 73 -6.52 6.78 5.90
N ASP A 74 -7.55 6.83 6.74
CA ASP A 74 -8.10 8.04 7.35
C ASP A 74 -7.86 7.96 8.87
N PRO A 75 -6.71 8.44 9.37
CA PRO A 75 -6.42 8.45 10.79
C PRO A 75 -7.31 9.45 11.52
N THR A 76 -7.93 9.02 12.63
CA THR A 76 -8.63 9.93 13.54
C THR A 76 -7.67 10.86 14.30
N THR A 77 -6.40 10.46 14.43
CA THR A 77 -5.34 11.26 15.03
C THR A 77 -4.01 10.98 14.32
N ILE A 78 -3.33 12.03 13.85
CA ILE A 78 -1.96 11.96 13.35
C ILE A 78 -1.06 12.71 14.30
N THR A 79 0.02 12.05 14.74
CA THR A 79 1.13 12.72 15.42
C THR A 79 2.21 13.02 14.39
N ALA A 80 2.50 14.30 14.17
CA ALA A 80 3.59 14.71 13.31
C ALA A 80 4.92 14.19 13.80
N ASN A 81 5.80 13.94 12.83
CA ASN A 81 7.14 13.47 13.04
C ASN A 81 7.22 12.14 13.79
N ALA A 82 6.16 11.33 13.69
CA ALA A 82 6.06 10.01 14.30
C ALA A 82 5.46 8.99 13.32
N PHE A 83 5.74 7.71 13.57
CA PHE A 83 5.05 6.62 12.90
C PHE A 83 3.67 6.41 13.52
N THR A 84 2.65 6.39 12.68
CA THR A 84 1.29 5.99 13.03
C THR A 84 1.04 4.59 12.49
N THR A 85 0.58 3.66 13.33
CA THR A 85 0.20 2.32 12.88
C THR A 85 -1.09 2.37 12.05
N VAL A 86 -1.04 1.83 10.85
CA VAL A 86 -2.12 1.89 9.84
C VAL A 86 -3.00 0.65 9.90
N THR A 87 -2.40 -0.54 9.98
CA THR A 87 -3.11 -1.82 9.83
C THR A 87 -3.49 -2.48 11.16
N GLY A 88 -3.17 -1.85 12.29
CA GLY A 88 -3.06 -2.57 13.56
C GLY A 88 -2.06 -3.73 13.50
N THR A 89 -2.04 -4.57 14.54
CA THR A 89 -1.28 -5.84 14.52
C THR A 89 -2.21 -6.95 14.03
N LYS A 90 -1.89 -7.52 12.87
CA LYS A 90 -2.64 -8.65 12.27
C LYS A 90 -1.74 -9.87 12.14
N THR A 91 -2.32 -11.05 12.21
CA THR A 91 -1.66 -12.28 11.79
C THR A 91 -2.03 -12.62 10.34
N MET A 92 -1.03 -12.90 9.50
CA MET A 92 -1.26 -13.37 8.13
C MET A 92 -2.04 -14.68 8.14
N ALA A 93 -3.02 -14.82 7.25
CA ALA A 93 -3.85 -16.02 7.16
C ALA A 93 -3.01 -17.29 6.90
N ASP A 94 -3.55 -18.42 7.32
CA ASP A 94 -2.92 -19.72 7.10
C ASP A 94 -2.71 -19.98 5.59
N GLN A 95 -1.56 -20.56 5.25
CA GLN A 95 -1.12 -20.85 3.88
C GLN A 95 -1.09 -19.64 2.93
N ARG A 96 -1.07 -18.42 3.47
CA ARG A 96 -0.97 -17.19 2.69
C ARG A 96 0.35 -16.48 2.96
N TYR A 97 1.00 -16.06 1.88
CA TYR A 97 2.25 -15.32 1.94
C TYR A 97 2.12 -14.05 1.10
N VAL A 98 2.68 -12.95 1.60
CA VAL A 98 2.67 -11.67 0.88
C VAL A 98 4.11 -11.17 0.72
N ALA A 99 4.48 -10.80 -0.50
CA ALA A 99 5.71 -10.06 -0.77
C ALA A 99 5.35 -8.64 -1.20
N LEU A 100 5.80 -7.64 -0.45
CA LEU A 100 5.64 -6.22 -0.76
C LEU A 100 6.96 -5.66 -1.30
N PHE A 101 6.90 -4.93 -2.42
CA PHE A 101 8.10 -4.43 -3.10
C PHE A 101 7.94 -3.07 -3.78
N GLY A 102 6.84 -2.37 -3.53
CA GLY A 102 6.70 -1.01 -3.99
C GLY A 102 5.52 -0.30 -3.35
N VAL A 103 5.38 0.96 -3.71
CA VAL A 103 4.26 1.81 -3.29
C VAL A 103 3.86 2.71 -4.45
N ARG A 104 2.57 3.01 -4.52
CA ARG A 104 2.01 4.02 -5.39
C ARG A 104 1.14 4.95 -4.57
N ASP A 105 1.37 6.25 -4.69
CA ASP A 105 0.46 7.26 -4.20
C ASP A 105 -0.68 7.49 -5.20
N LEU A 106 -1.92 7.37 -4.73
CA LEU A 106 -3.11 7.46 -5.55
C LEU A 106 -3.69 8.89 -5.61
N ARG A 107 -3.15 9.84 -4.83
CA ARG A 107 -3.65 11.23 -4.81
C ARG A 107 -3.55 11.91 -6.18
N MET A 108 -2.54 11.56 -6.96
CA MET A 108 -2.32 12.11 -8.31
C MET A 108 -3.04 11.31 -9.43
N GLY A 109 -3.74 10.23 -9.07
CA GLY A 109 -4.48 9.38 -10.02
C GLY A 109 -5.94 9.78 -10.20
N ILE A 110 -6.49 10.58 -9.27
CA ILE A 110 -7.67 11.39 -9.55
C ILE A 110 -7.13 12.58 -10.33
N GLY A 111 -7.00 12.40 -11.64
CA GLY A 111 -6.98 13.55 -12.53
C GLY A 111 -8.12 14.46 -12.11
N THR A 112 -7.97 15.75 -12.36
CA THR A 112 -9.10 16.62 -12.61
C THR A 112 -9.97 15.96 -13.70
N HIS A 113 -10.78 14.97 -13.36
CA HIS A 113 -12.14 14.94 -13.81
C HIS A 113 -12.73 16.18 -13.16
N THR A 114 -12.51 17.32 -13.83
CA THR A 114 -13.60 18.24 -14.14
C THR A 114 -14.78 17.33 -14.31
N THR A 115 -15.63 17.34 -13.30
CA THR A 115 -16.90 16.65 -13.31
C THR A 115 -17.43 16.74 -14.73
N ASP A 116 -17.58 15.59 -15.38
CA ASP A 116 -18.64 15.45 -16.34
C ASP A 116 -19.91 15.51 -15.49
N MET A 117 -20.26 16.73 -15.06
CA MET A 117 -21.58 17.03 -14.54
C MET A 117 -22.48 16.86 -15.74
N GLY A 118 -22.95 15.63 -15.91
CA GLY A 118 -24.27 15.39 -16.47
C GLY A 118 -25.19 16.47 -15.91
N THR A 119 -25.92 17.10 -16.81
CA THR A 119 -26.53 18.42 -16.75
C THR A 119 -27.59 18.67 -15.66
N ASP A 120 -27.62 17.87 -14.60
CA ASP A 120 -28.55 17.99 -13.47
C ASP A 120 -27.94 18.74 -12.28
N PHE A 121 -27.28 19.88 -12.57
CA PHE A 121 -26.96 20.85 -11.52
C PHE A 121 -28.21 21.70 -11.25
N ASP A 122 -28.97 21.31 -10.23
CA ASP A 122 -30.00 22.15 -9.64
C ASP A 122 -29.35 23.44 -9.11
N SER A 123 -29.61 24.52 -9.82
CA SER A 123 -29.09 25.87 -9.55
C SER A 123 -29.63 26.53 -8.27
N THR A 124 -30.34 25.80 -7.40
CA THR A 124 -30.97 26.36 -6.20
C THR A 124 -30.30 25.97 -4.88
N GLY A 125 -29.02 26.33 -4.75
CA GLY A 125 -28.57 26.96 -3.51
C GLY A 125 -27.78 26.10 -2.49
N THR A 126 -26.74 26.76 -1.98
CA THR A 126 -25.99 26.52 -0.74
C THR A 126 -24.94 25.42 -0.63
N ASP A 127 -24.88 24.42 -1.51
CA ASP A 127 -23.70 23.55 -1.55
C ASP A 127 -22.66 24.11 -2.50
N ALA A 128 -21.99 25.16 -2.05
CA ALA A 128 -20.67 25.51 -2.56
C ALA A 128 -19.74 24.34 -2.23
N VAL A 129 -19.77 23.29 -3.05
CA VAL A 129 -18.63 22.38 -3.22
C VAL A 129 -17.51 23.31 -3.64
N ALA A 130 -16.72 23.73 -2.66
CA ALA A 130 -15.54 24.50 -2.88
C ALA A 130 -14.83 23.82 -4.03
N MET A 131 -14.73 24.55 -5.14
CA MET A 131 -13.82 24.23 -6.22
C MET A 131 -12.44 24.16 -5.57
N LEU A 132 -12.09 22.98 -5.07
CA LEU A 132 -10.75 22.63 -4.70
C LEU A 132 -10.00 22.66 -6.02
N GLY A 133 -9.45 23.83 -6.35
CA GLY A 133 -8.30 23.92 -7.23
C GLY A 133 -7.24 22.91 -6.78
N PRO A 134 -6.24 22.60 -7.61
CA PRO A 134 -5.26 21.55 -7.33
C PRO A 134 -4.82 21.66 -5.88
N ILE A 135 -5.25 20.70 -5.05
CA ILE A 135 -4.91 20.68 -3.63
C ILE A 135 -3.39 20.73 -3.62
N PRO A 136 -2.77 21.79 -3.10
CA PRO A 136 -1.32 21.91 -3.20
C PRO A 136 -0.72 20.66 -2.55
N PRO A 137 0.36 20.08 -3.09
CA PRO A 137 1.03 18.90 -2.52
C PRO A 137 1.66 19.17 -1.13
N ALA A 138 1.39 20.32 -0.54
CA ALA A 138 2.02 20.84 0.65
C ALA A 138 1.28 20.37 1.91
N GLY A 139 1.76 19.26 2.46
CA GLY A 139 1.57 18.94 3.87
C GLY A 139 0.76 17.67 4.05
N GLY A 140 1.47 16.54 4.10
CA GLY A 140 0.86 15.26 4.49
C GLY A 140 1.13 14.09 3.56
N MET A 141 2.16 14.20 2.73
CA MET A 141 2.74 13.01 2.12
C MET A 141 3.32 12.12 3.23
N VAL A 142 3.06 10.82 3.10
CA VAL A 142 3.76 9.81 3.89
C VAL A 142 5.20 9.78 3.38
N THR A 143 6.16 10.17 4.23
CA THR A 143 7.57 10.22 3.81
C THR A 143 8.27 8.88 4.05
N PHE A 144 7.81 8.13 5.05
CA PHE A 144 8.33 6.79 5.34
C PHE A 144 7.21 5.78 5.57
N ILE A 145 7.43 4.56 5.10
CA ILE A 145 6.58 3.40 5.40
C ILE A 145 7.42 2.39 6.17
N LYS A 146 6.98 2.03 7.37
CA LYS A 146 7.60 1.01 8.19
C LYS A 146 6.80 -0.27 8.14
N ILE A 147 7.47 -1.39 7.91
CA ILE A 147 6.83 -2.71 7.88
C ILE A 147 7.47 -3.57 8.96
N ASN A 148 6.66 -3.97 9.94
CA ASN A 148 7.03 -4.89 11.01
C ASN A 148 6.49 -6.29 10.68
N VAL A 149 7.32 -7.32 10.87
CA VAL A 149 6.92 -8.72 10.68
C VAL A 149 7.53 -9.58 11.79
N GLY A 150 6.68 -10.28 12.54
CA GLY A 150 7.05 -11.11 13.68
C GLY A 150 7.55 -10.31 14.88
N GLY A 151 7.05 -9.09 15.07
CA GLY A 151 7.48 -8.19 16.15
C GLY A 151 8.77 -7.42 15.88
N ALA A 152 9.42 -7.62 14.73
CA ALA A 152 10.63 -6.90 14.34
C ALA A 152 10.39 -6.03 13.10
N ASP A 153 10.90 -4.79 13.13
CA ASP A 153 10.87 -3.89 11.98
C ASP A 153 11.80 -4.47 10.90
N ARG A 154 11.21 -4.85 9.75
CA ARG A 154 11.94 -5.47 8.63
C ARG A 154 12.52 -4.44 7.69
N VAL A 155 11.74 -3.40 7.39
CA VAL A 155 12.17 -2.31 6.52
C VAL A 155 11.52 -1.00 6.95
N ILE A 156 12.22 0.09 6.63
CA ILE A 156 11.64 1.42 6.51
C ILE A 156 11.89 1.86 5.06
N TRP A 157 10.82 2.00 4.28
CA TRP A 157 10.88 2.58 2.94
C TRP A 157 10.87 4.09 3.03
N ASP A 158 11.82 4.71 2.35
CA ASP A 158 11.90 6.16 2.16
C ASP A 158 11.29 6.54 0.80
N LEU A 159 10.26 7.39 0.86
CA LEU A 159 9.50 7.85 -0.30
C LEU A 159 9.97 9.22 -0.80
N THR A 160 10.96 9.86 -0.17
CA THR A 160 11.41 11.22 -0.54
C THR A 160 11.94 11.33 -1.96
N SER A 161 12.54 10.27 -2.51
CA SER A 161 12.93 10.20 -3.93
C SER A 161 11.72 10.23 -4.86
N VAL A 162 10.64 9.53 -4.48
CA VAL A 162 9.40 9.44 -5.25
C VAL A 162 8.70 10.79 -5.31
N GLU A 163 8.77 11.59 -4.24
CA GLU A 163 8.20 12.95 -4.18
C GLU A 163 8.79 13.90 -5.22
N SER A 164 9.99 13.61 -5.74
CA SER A 164 10.62 14.42 -6.81
C SER A 164 9.91 14.26 -8.17
N TYR A 165 8.99 13.30 -8.30
CA TYR A 165 8.25 12.98 -9.52
C TYR A 165 6.73 13.12 -9.31
N PRO A 166 6.21 14.36 -9.19
CA PRO A 166 4.82 14.60 -8.79
C PRO A 166 3.78 14.02 -9.77
N SER A 167 4.12 13.86 -11.05
CA SER A 167 3.22 13.27 -12.05
C SER A 167 3.07 11.75 -11.91
N ASN A 168 3.99 11.07 -11.22
CA ASN A 168 3.96 9.62 -11.05
C ASN A 168 4.65 9.22 -9.74
N LEU A 169 3.89 9.30 -8.66
CA LEU A 169 4.35 8.99 -7.31
C LEU A 169 4.37 7.47 -7.05
N THR A 170 5.14 6.74 -7.87
CA THR A 170 5.32 5.30 -7.73
C THR A 170 6.80 4.99 -7.50
N GLY A 171 7.09 4.18 -6.48
CA GLY A 171 8.46 3.75 -6.15
C GLY A 171 8.54 2.24 -5.93
N PHE A 172 9.68 1.65 -6.29
CA PHE A 172 9.93 0.22 -6.16
C PHE A 172 11.21 -0.05 -5.35
N SER A 173 11.18 -1.14 -4.60
CA SER A 173 12.35 -1.73 -3.96
C SER A 173 12.82 -2.92 -4.80
N PRO A 174 14.13 -3.08 -5.05
CA PRO A 174 14.66 -4.27 -5.73
C PRO A 174 14.53 -5.54 -4.88
N THR A 175 14.29 -5.39 -3.57
CA THR A 175 14.05 -6.49 -2.62
C THR A 175 12.64 -6.40 -2.06
N ALA A 176 12.01 -7.55 -1.83
CA ALA A 176 10.69 -7.62 -1.22
C ALA A 176 10.78 -7.81 0.31
N VAL A 177 9.82 -7.24 1.03
CA VAL A 177 9.50 -7.66 2.39
C VAL A 177 8.49 -8.80 2.32
N ILE A 178 8.88 -9.96 2.86
CA ILE A 178 8.01 -11.15 2.90
C ILE A 178 7.32 -11.23 4.26
N ILE A 179 5.99 -11.30 4.22
CA ILE A 179 5.12 -11.60 5.36
C ILE A 179 4.70 -13.07 5.22
N PRO A 180 5.27 -13.99 6.02
CA PRO A 180 4.94 -15.41 5.93
C PRO A 180 3.59 -15.71 6.58
N GLN A 181 3.04 -16.89 6.29
CA GLN A 181 1.80 -17.36 6.93
C GLN A 181 1.94 -17.36 8.45
N ASN A 182 0.85 -17.10 9.16
CA ASN A 182 0.77 -17.11 10.63
C ASN A 182 1.74 -16.12 11.34
N ALA A 183 2.45 -15.26 10.62
CA ALA A 183 3.25 -14.20 11.22
C ALA A 183 2.40 -12.97 11.53
N SER A 184 2.63 -12.39 12.70
CA SER A 184 2.12 -11.07 13.01
C SER A 184 2.82 -10.01 12.16
N PHE A 185 2.10 -8.99 11.73
CA PHE A 185 2.65 -7.85 11.02
C PHE A 185 1.89 -6.58 11.38
N ASN A 186 2.57 -5.45 11.20
CA ASN A 186 1.93 -4.14 11.15
C ASN A 186 2.64 -3.25 10.12
N ILE A 187 1.89 -2.32 9.57
CA ILE A 187 2.39 -1.30 8.65
C ILE A 187 2.15 0.05 9.30
N GLY A 188 3.18 0.90 9.32
CA GLY A 188 3.11 2.24 9.87
C GLY A 188 3.54 3.30 8.86
N TYR A 189 2.87 4.44 8.89
CA TYR A 189 3.19 5.60 8.04
C TYR A 189 3.78 6.71 8.89
N TYR A 190 4.83 7.35 8.38
CA TYR A 190 5.39 8.54 8.96
C TYR A 190 4.86 9.79 8.28
N PHE A 191 4.29 10.69 9.07
CA PHE A 191 3.75 11.95 8.60
C PHE A 191 4.64 13.10 9.09
N LYS A 192 5.10 13.94 8.16
CA LYS A 192 5.96 15.10 8.49
C LYS A 192 5.19 16.26 9.14
N THR A 193 3.87 16.33 8.95
CA THR A 193 3.04 17.47 9.36
C THR A 193 1.84 17.03 10.19
N ASN A 194 1.43 17.86 11.16
CA ASN A 194 0.23 17.67 11.97
C ASN A 194 -0.93 18.25 11.18
N LEU A 195 -1.76 17.42 10.58
CA LEU A 195 -3.01 17.87 9.97
C LEU A 195 -4.08 16.84 10.28
N ALA A 196 -5.16 17.29 10.92
CA ALA A 196 -6.25 16.44 11.40
C ALA A 196 -7.10 15.84 10.26
N ASP A 197 -6.91 16.29 9.02
CA ASP A 197 -7.72 15.89 7.85
C ASP A 197 -6.91 15.15 6.77
N LEU A 198 -5.76 14.57 7.15
CA LEU A 198 -4.90 13.92 6.17
C LEU A 198 -5.31 12.49 5.87
N ARG A 199 -5.88 12.31 4.69
CA ARG A 199 -6.11 11.00 4.09
C ARG A 199 -4.87 10.53 3.33
N ALA A 200 -4.23 9.48 3.84
CA ALA A 200 -3.15 8.81 3.12
C ALA A 200 -3.77 7.82 2.13
N THR A 201 -3.67 8.11 0.84
CA THR A 201 -4.18 7.22 -0.21
C THR A 201 -3.00 6.52 -0.89
N LEU A 202 -2.49 5.47 -0.25
CA LEU A 202 -1.31 4.71 -0.69
C LEU A 202 -1.70 3.28 -1.05
N GLN A 203 -1.32 2.85 -2.24
CA GLN A 203 -1.35 1.47 -2.67
C GLN A 203 0.00 0.81 -2.42
N LEU A 204 0.02 -0.28 -1.65
CA LEU A 204 1.20 -1.12 -1.52
C LEU A 204 1.24 -2.10 -2.70
N ILE A 205 2.35 -2.08 -3.43
CA ILE A 205 2.58 -2.96 -4.57
C ILE A 205 3.24 -4.23 -4.05
N GLY A 206 2.64 -5.36 -4.38
CA GLY A 206 3.10 -6.65 -3.92
C GLY A 206 2.46 -7.79 -4.70
N VAL A 207 2.71 -9.01 -4.22
CA VAL A 207 2.06 -10.23 -4.68
C VAL A 207 1.71 -11.12 -3.49
N VAL A 208 0.62 -11.87 -3.64
CA VAL A 208 0.18 -12.88 -2.69
C VAL A 208 0.32 -14.24 -3.33
N VAL A 209 0.85 -15.20 -2.59
CA VAL A 209 0.94 -16.60 -2.97
C VAL A 209 0.17 -17.45 -1.97
N GLU A 210 -0.73 -18.28 -2.48
CA GLU A 210 -1.56 -19.20 -1.69
C GLU A 210 -1.91 -20.46 -2.51
N PRO A 211 -2.31 -21.58 -1.87
CA PRO A 211 -2.76 -22.77 -2.59
C PRO A 211 -3.99 -22.52 -3.46
N ARG A 212 -3.99 -23.08 -4.67
CA ARG A 212 -5.12 -23.03 -5.61
C ARG A 212 -6.30 -23.84 -5.06
N GLY A 213 -7.51 -23.33 -5.24
CA GLY A 213 -8.75 -24.06 -4.97
C GLY A 213 -9.18 -24.07 -3.50
N LYS A 214 -8.41 -23.47 -2.58
CA LYS A 214 -8.91 -23.15 -1.26
C LYS A 214 -9.63 -21.81 -1.33
N VAL A 215 -10.97 -21.87 -1.34
CA VAL A 215 -11.78 -20.68 -1.06
C VAL A 215 -11.53 -20.31 0.39
N ILE A 216 -10.84 -19.20 0.62
CA ILE A 216 -10.72 -18.63 1.95
C ILE A 216 -12.05 -17.91 2.19
N SER A 217 -12.99 -18.62 2.81
CA SER A 217 -14.22 -18.02 3.30
C SER A 217 -13.85 -16.87 4.25
N PRO A 218 -14.42 -15.66 4.06
CA PRO A 218 -14.13 -14.49 4.89
C PRO A 218 -14.50 -14.70 6.35
#